data_AF-A0A228JP28-F1
#
_entry.id   AF-A0A228JP28-F1
#
_cell.length_a   1.000
_cell.length_b   1.000
_cell.length_c   1.000
_cell.angle_alpha   90.00
_cell.angle_beta   90.00
_cell.angle_gamma   90.00
#
_symmetry.space_group_name_H-M   'P 1'
#
loop_
_entity.id
_entity.type
_entity.pdbx_description
1 polymer ?
#
loop_
_entity_poly.entity_id
_entity_poly.type
_entity_poly.pdbx_seq_one_letter_code
_entity_poly.pdbx_strand_id
1 'polypeptide(L)'
;MRPDGRCGRATSERKPGMLSGTRNDGFPMPIRFRIDHMTITRARLAMWMLGAALTLAAATQVSAAPERRCGWLENPSPANWWLNDKDGTWTLLTMGNEPVPGLDTMPDMSTKGWVVTNAGGHGYGCACLDLEIDPRTREVTRIVAARPLPLKRCKADRTLRAP
;
A
#
# COMPACT_ATOMS: atom_id res chain seq x y z
N MET A 1 -35.23 32.03 28.92
CA MET A 1 -34.18 32.83 28.25
C MET A 1 -33.86 32.22 26.88
N ARG A 2 -34.17 32.93 25.80
CA ARG A 2 -33.42 32.95 24.52
C ARG A 2 -32.57 34.24 24.51
N PRO A 3 -31.57 34.50 23.64
CA PRO A 3 -31.50 34.12 22.21
C PRO A 3 -30.10 33.71 21.67
N ASP A 4 -30.05 32.90 20.61
CA ASP A 4 -29.79 33.23 19.18
C ASP A 4 -28.46 33.94 18.89
N GLY A 5 -27.49 33.18 18.34
CA GLY A 5 -26.25 33.69 17.75
C GLY A 5 -26.27 33.58 16.23
N ARG A 6 -26.83 34.60 15.57
CA ARG A 6 -26.91 34.78 14.12
C ARG A 6 -25.61 35.43 13.64
N CYS A 7 -24.91 34.85 12.66
CA CYS A 7 -23.83 35.54 11.94
C CYS A 7 -24.23 35.70 10.47
N GLY A 8 -24.38 36.96 10.04
CA GLY A 8 -24.82 37.35 8.71
C GLY A 8 -23.66 37.79 7.80
N ARG A 9 -23.69 37.28 6.57
CA ARG A 9 -23.63 37.96 5.26
C ARG A 9 -22.72 39.20 5.06
N ALA A 10 -21.81 39.10 4.08
CA ALA A 10 -21.41 40.17 3.12
C ALA A 10 -20.61 39.51 1.97
N THR A 11 -21.15 39.23 0.78
CA THR A 11 -21.23 40.07 -0.44
C THR A 11 -20.06 41.02 -0.69
N SER A 12 -19.31 40.81 -1.78
CA SER A 12 -18.74 41.90 -2.59
C SER A 12 -18.35 41.37 -3.97
N GLU A 13 -19.23 41.60 -4.95
CA GLU A 13 -18.90 41.69 -6.37
C GLU A 13 -17.93 42.85 -6.61
N ARG A 14 -17.03 42.71 -7.59
CA ARG A 14 -16.30 43.83 -8.21
C ARG A 14 -15.97 43.55 -9.69
N LYS A 15 -16.82 44.07 -10.58
CA LYS A 15 -16.49 44.77 -11.84
C LYS A 15 -17.01 46.21 -11.65
N PRO A 16 -16.60 47.28 -12.38
CA PRO A 16 -16.12 47.33 -13.77
C PRO A 16 -14.95 48.33 -13.99
N GLY A 17 -14.49 48.49 -15.24
CA GLY A 17 -13.57 49.56 -15.61
C GLY A 17 -13.13 49.47 -17.07
N MET A 18 -13.87 50.16 -17.93
CA MET A 18 -13.63 50.36 -19.36
C MET A 18 -13.29 51.84 -19.56
N LEU A 19 -12.25 52.17 -20.35
CA LEU A 19 -11.95 53.47 -20.98
C LEU A 19 -10.74 53.21 -21.91
N SER A 20 -10.93 53.02 -23.21
CA SER A 20 -11.13 54.02 -24.27
C SER A 20 -9.91 54.93 -24.48
N GLY A 21 -9.28 54.81 -25.65
CA GLY A 21 -8.13 55.60 -26.08
C GLY A 21 -7.79 55.31 -27.55
N THR A 22 -8.44 56.06 -28.44
CA THR A 22 -8.32 56.07 -29.90
C THR A 22 -6.97 56.64 -30.37
N ARG A 23 -6.46 56.19 -31.53
CA ARG A 23 -6.34 56.98 -32.78
C ARG A 23 -5.11 56.57 -33.65
N ASN A 24 -5.44 56.20 -34.89
CA ASN A 24 -4.72 56.28 -36.19
C ASN A 24 -3.30 55.66 -36.30
N ASP A 25 -2.76 55.23 -37.44
CA ASP A 25 -2.84 55.71 -38.83
C ASP A 25 -2.72 54.54 -39.84
N GLY A 26 -3.21 54.78 -41.05
CA GLY A 26 -3.49 53.74 -42.05
C GLY A 26 -2.29 53.15 -42.80
N PHE A 27 -2.59 52.09 -43.55
CA PHE A 27 -1.80 51.63 -44.68
C PHE A 27 -2.72 51.15 -45.82
N PRO A 28 -2.30 51.31 -47.08
CA PRO A 28 -3.14 51.13 -48.26
C PRO A 28 -3.21 49.67 -48.73
N MET A 29 -4.37 49.34 -49.33
CA MET A 29 -4.69 48.42 -50.46
C MET A 29 -3.85 47.16 -50.77
N PRO A 30 -4.48 46.13 -51.39
CA PRO A 30 -4.13 44.74 -51.17
C PRO A 30 -3.03 44.24 -52.12
N ILE A 31 -2.01 43.63 -51.53
CA ILE A 31 -1.01 42.86 -52.27
C ILE A 31 -1.54 41.41 -52.38
N ARG A 32 -2.09 41.06 -53.54
CA ARG A 32 -2.24 39.65 -53.94
C ARG A 32 -0.84 39.10 -54.24
N PHE A 33 -0.25 38.36 -53.31
CA PHE A 33 0.89 37.50 -53.62
C PHE A 33 0.62 36.07 -53.13
N ARG A 34 0.50 35.22 -54.14
CA ARG A 34 0.69 33.76 -54.23
C ARG A 34 1.19 33.10 -52.93
N ILE A 35 0.34 32.27 -52.34
CA ILE A 35 0.72 31.32 -51.29
C ILE A 35 1.56 30.24 -51.98
N ASP A 36 2.87 30.41 -51.97
CA ASP A 36 3.77 29.32 -52.31
C ASP A 36 3.79 28.37 -51.10
N HIS A 37 3.11 27.24 -51.23
CA HIS A 37 2.89 26.19 -50.23
C HIS A 37 4.19 25.48 -49.77
N MET A 38 5.37 26.06 -49.98
CA MET A 38 6.65 25.35 -49.97
C MET A 38 7.62 25.82 -48.88
N THR A 39 7.13 26.20 -47.70
CA THR A 39 7.96 26.38 -46.48
C THR A 39 7.27 25.96 -45.18
N ILE A 40 6.18 25.17 -45.24
CA ILE A 40 5.51 24.61 -44.04
C ILE A 40 6.19 23.30 -43.56
N THR A 41 7.22 22.81 -44.24
CA THR A 41 7.88 21.53 -43.89
C THR A 41 9.09 21.66 -42.97
N ARG A 42 9.59 22.87 -42.68
CA ARG A 42 10.81 23.05 -41.84
C ARG A 42 10.57 23.53 -40.42
N ALA A 43 9.39 24.06 -40.10
CA ALA A 43 9.04 24.50 -38.74
C ALA A 43 8.14 23.50 -37.99
N ARG A 44 7.93 22.29 -38.52
CA ARG A 44 7.28 21.17 -37.80
C ARG A 44 8.28 20.14 -37.27
N LEU A 45 9.59 20.40 -37.37
CA LEU A 45 10.63 19.48 -36.90
C LEU A 45 11.29 19.92 -35.59
N ALA A 46 11.24 21.21 -35.24
CA ALA A 46 11.82 21.71 -33.98
C ALA A 46 10.86 21.69 -32.78
N MET A 47 9.55 21.56 -33.03
CA MET A 47 8.52 21.46 -31.97
C MET A 47 7.95 20.02 -31.89
N TRP A 48 8.78 19.02 -32.15
CA TRP A 48 8.54 17.62 -31.76
C TRP A 48 9.77 17.05 -31.03
N MET A 49 10.62 17.93 -30.48
CA MET A 49 11.83 17.57 -29.72
C MET A 49 11.77 18.03 -28.26
N LEU A 50 10.60 18.43 -27.75
CA LEU A 50 10.43 18.93 -26.37
C LEU A 50 9.32 18.23 -25.55
N GLY A 51 8.85 17.06 -25.97
CA GLY A 51 7.72 16.42 -25.28
C GLY A 51 7.60 14.93 -25.51
N ALA A 52 8.61 14.14 -25.13
CA ALA A 52 8.47 12.68 -25.05
C ALA A 52 9.59 12.04 -24.22
N ALA A 53 9.72 12.37 -22.94
CA ALA A 53 10.57 11.59 -22.04
C ALA A 53 10.08 11.68 -20.59
N LEU A 54 8.77 11.48 -20.37
CA LEU A 54 8.29 11.08 -19.06
C LEU A 54 7.96 9.58 -19.14
N THR A 55 9.00 8.76 -19.12
CA THR A 55 8.90 7.31 -18.99
C THR A 55 8.28 7.03 -17.62
N LEU A 56 6.99 6.67 -17.62
CA LEU A 56 6.29 6.12 -16.46
C LEU A 56 7.05 4.85 -16.01
N ALA A 57 7.88 4.97 -14.98
CA ALA A 57 8.38 3.82 -14.24
C ALA A 57 7.22 3.30 -13.39
N ALA A 58 6.38 2.44 -13.99
CA ALA A 58 5.45 1.64 -13.22
C ALA A 58 6.27 0.69 -12.35
N ALA A 59 6.41 1.01 -11.06
CA ALA A 59 6.95 0.07 -10.09
C ALA A 59 5.99 -1.11 -10.00
N THR A 60 6.28 -2.18 -10.73
CA THR A 60 5.60 -3.46 -10.53
C THR A 60 5.93 -3.91 -9.12
N GLN A 61 4.95 -3.81 -8.23
CA GLN A 61 5.05 -4.40 -6.91
C GLN A 61 5.02 -5.91 -7.11
N VAL A 62 6.20 -6.51 -7.25
CA VAL A 62 6.36 -7.96 -7.20
C VAL A 62 5.95 -8.35 -5.78
N SER A 63 4.70 -8.79 -5.60
CA SER A 63 4.32 -9.50 -4.39
C SER A 63 5.23 -10.72 -4.31
N ALA A 64 6.03 -10.79 -3.26
CA ALA A 64 6.87 -11.95 -3.01
C ALA A 64 5.96 -13.18 -2.94
N ALA A 65 6.38 -14.26 -3.59
CA ALA A 65 5.65 -15.53 -3.44
C ALA A 65 5.58 -15.89 -1.95
N PRO A 66 4.44 -16.44 -1.47
CA PRO A 66 4.31 -16.82 -0.08
C PRO A 66 5.41 -17.80 0.33
N GLU A 67 6.07 -17.52 1.44
CA GLU A 67 7.11 -18.35 2.00
C GLU A 67 6.52 -19.34 3.00
N ARG A 68 6.79 -20.63 2.78
CA ARG A 68 6.41 -21.70 3.70
C ARG A 68 7.33 -21.68 4.92
N ARG A 69 6.79 -21.32 6.08
CA ARG A 69 7.48 -21.35 7.37
C ARG A 69 6.84 -22.38 8.28
N CYS A 70 7.64 -23.21 8.95
CA CYS A 70 7.16 -24.26 9.84
C CYS A 70 7.88 -24.22 11.17
N GLY A 71 7.14 -24.34 12.27
CA GLY A 71 7.72 -24.22 13.60
C GLY A 71 6.67 -24.23 14.72
N TRP A 72 7.07 -23.71 15.86
CA TRP A 72 6.21 -23.53 17.02
C TRP A 72 5.31 -22.32 16.81
N LEU A 73 3.99 -22.54 16.77
CA LEU A 73 3.00 -21.47 16.78
C LEU A 73 2.57 -21.22 18.22
N GLU A 74 2.77 -20.01 18.70
CA GLU A 74 2.57 -19.64 20.09
C GLU A 74 1.53 -18.54 20.21
N ASN A 75 0.68 -18.68 21.23
CA ASN A 75 -0.26 -17.67 21.70
C ASN A 75 -0.26 -17.70 23.23
N PRO A 76 0.72 -17.06 23.89
CA PRO A 76 0.85 -17.13 25.33
C PRO A 76 -0.13 -16.22 26.07
N SER A 77 -0.76 -15.26 25.39
CA SER A 77 -1.69 -14.30 25.99
C SER A 77 -2.65 -13.74 24.94
N PRO A 78 -3.80 -13.16 25.35
CA PRO A 78 -4.75 -12.59 24.41
C PRO A 78 -4.06 -11.61 23.45
N ALA A 79 -4.47 -11.65 22.17
CA ALA A 79 -3.92 -10.80 21.11
C ALA A 79 -2.38 -10.86 20.98
N ASN A 80 -1.76 -12.03 21.21
CA ASN A 80 -0.35 -12.23 20.93
C ASN A 80 -0.18 -13.54 20.16
N TRP A 81 0.41 -13.46 18.97
CA TRP A 81 0.65 -14.61 18.11
C TRP A 81 1.98 -14.47 17.39
N TRP A 82 2.79 -15.53 17.43
CA TRP A 82 4.01 -15.63 16.64
C TRP A 82 4.31 -17.07 16.23
N LEU A 83 5.04 -17.21 15.11
CA LEU A 83 5.62 -18.46 14.67
C LEU A 83 7.13 -18.43 14.91
N ASN A 84 7.63 -19.36 15.70
CA ASN A 84 9.06 -19.58 15.93
C ASN A 84 9.55 -20.74 15.04
N ASP A 85 10.31 -20.41 14.00
CA ASP A 85 10.97 -21.38 13.11
C ASP A 85 12.49 -21.41 13.33
N LYS A 86 13.21 -22.12 12.45
CA LYS A 86 14.68 -22.21 12.50
C LYS A 86 15.40 -20.88 12.22
N ASP A 87 14.75 -19.94 11.55
CA ASP A 87 15.33 -18.67 11.11
C ASP A 87 14.96 -17.52 12.05
N GLY A 88 13.94 -17.69 12.89
CA GLY A 88 13.62 -16.77 13.98
C GLY A 88 12.13 -16.72 14.33
N THR A 89 11.73 -15.60 14.90
CA THR A 89 10.35 -15.32 15.32
C THR A 89 9.66 -14.48 14.25
N TRP A 90 8.48 -14.92 13.84
CA TRP A 90 7.60 -14.24 12.90
C TRP A 90 6.35 -13.76 13.64
N THR A 91 6.28 -12.47 13.94
CA THR A 91 5.16 -11.86 14.67
C THR A 91 3.94 -11.76 13.76
N LEU A 92 2.80 -12.27 14.23
CA LEU A 92 1.52 -12.25 13.52
C LEU A 92 0.51 -11.28 14.17
N LEU A 93 0.58 -11.15 15.49
CA LEU A 93 -0.19 -10.17 16.23
C LEU A 93 0.53 -9.84 17.54
N THR A 94 0.56 -8.56 17.87
CA THR A 94 0.98 -8.05 19.17
C THR A 94 -0.15 -7.24 19.75
N MET A 95 -0.36 -7.35 21.07
CA MET A 95 -1.45 -6.66 21.73
C MET A 95 -1.36 -5.14 21.50
N GLY A 96 -2.48 -4.55 21.08
CA GLY A 96 -2.57 -3.13 20.76
C GLY A 96 -2.27 -2.79 19.30
N ASN A 97 -1.82 -3.75 18.49
CA ASN A 97 -1.61 -3.58 17.05
C ASN A 97 -2.71 -4.26 16.23
N GLU A 98 -2.82 -3.87 14.96
CA GLU A 98 -3.67 -4.55 13.99
C GLU A 98 -3.12 -5.97 13.71
N PRO A 99 -3.96 -7.02 13.70
CA PRO A 99 -3.53 -8.36 13.29
C PRO A 99 -3.07 -8.37 11.83
N VAL A 100 -2.09 -9.22 11.52
CA VAL A 100 -1.77 -9.48 10.12
C VAL A 100 -3.01 -10.07 9.41
N PRO A 101 -3.33 -9.63 8.18
CA PRO A 101 -4.42 -10.20 7.41
C PRO A 101 -4.31 -11.72 7.30
N GLY A 102 -5.42 -12.43 7.54
CA GLY A 102 -5.48 -13.89 7.50
C GLY A 102 -5.28 -14.60 8.84
N LEU A 103 -5.00 -13.87 9.92
CA LEU A 103 -4.95 -14.46 11.27
C LEU A 103 -6.33 -15.00 11.71
N ASP A 104 -7.39 -14.27 11.39
CA ASP A 104 -8.78 -14.58 11.70
C ASP A 104 -9.35 -15.75 10.87
N THR A 105 -8.71 -16.08 9.75
CA THR A 105 -9.12 -17.17 8.86
C THR A 105 -8.33 -18.46 9.10
N MET A 106 -7.38 -18.46 10.04
CA MET A 106 -6.67 -19.67 10.42
C MET A 106 -7.65 -20.73 10.93
N PRO A 107 -7.45 -22.02 10.58
CA PRO A 107 -8.29 -23.09 11.12
C PRO A 107 -8.04 -23.25 12.61
N ASP A 108 -8.82 -24.10 13.27
CA ASP A 108 -8.54 -24.48 14.65
C ASP A 108 -7.15 -25.16 14.76
N MET A 109 -6.19 -24.40 15.27
CA MET A 109 -4.79 -24.82 15.39
C MET A 109 -4.59 -25.87 16.49
N SER A 110 -5.59 -26.12 17.33
CA SER A 110 -5.53 -27.14 18.39
C SER A 110 -5.78 -28.57 17.90
N THR A 111 -6.31 -28.74 16.68
CA THR A 111 -6.75 -30.03 16.12
C THR A 111 -5.64 -31.10 15.98
N LYS A 112 -4.37 -30.72 16.04
CA LYS A 112 -3.20 -31.64 16.00
C LYS A 112 -2.34 -31.59 17.26
N GLY A 113 -2.91 -31.05 18.33
CA GLY A 113 -2.27 -30.93 19.64
C GLY A 113 -1.89 -29.49 19.94
N TRP A 114 -2.24 -29.09 21.16
CA TRP A 114 -1.97 -27.78 21.72
C TRP A 114 -1.58 -27.98 23.19
N VAL A 115 -0.54 -27.30 23.64
CA VAL A 115 -0.09 -27.33 25.03
C VAL A 115 -0.50 -26.02 25.66
N VAL A 116 -1.48 -26.08 26.55
CA VAL A 116 -1.92 -24.92 27.34
C VAL A 116 -0.89 -24.64 28.42
N THR A 117 -0.33 -23.44 28.41
CA THR A 117 0.66 -22.97 29.40
C THR A 117 0.12 -21.87 30.30
N ASN A 118 -0.93 -21.17 29.86
CA ASN A 118 -1.54 -20.04 30.57
C ASN A 118 -3.06 -20.19 30.63
N ALA A 119 -3.70 -19.36 31.47
CA ALA A 119 -5.17 -19.34 31.60
C ALA A 119 -5.86 -19.05 30.25
N GLY A 120 -7.14 -19.38 30.12
CA GLY A 120 -7.91 -19.07 28.90
C GLY A 120 -7.55 -19.90 27.66
N GLY A 121 -6.78 -20.98 27.81
CA GLY A 121 -6.37 -21.84 26.69
C GLY A 121 -5.13 -21.36 25.94
N HIS A 122 -4.49 -20.29 26.40
CA HIS A 122 -3.24 -19.78 25.86
C HIS A 122 -2.09 -20.79 26.01
N GLY A 123 -1.26 -20.90 24.99
CA GLY A 123 -0.34 -22.01 24.85
C GLY A 123 0.40 -22.00 23.53
N TYR A 124 0.80 -23.19 23.09
CA TYR A 124 1.54 -23.38 21.85
C TYR A 124 1.23 -24.70 21.14
N GLY A 125 1.45 -24.72 19.83
CA GLY A 125 1.27 -25.87 18.95
C GLY A 125 2.36 -25.94 17.88
N CYS A 126 2.31 -26.97 17.05
CA CYS A 126 3.21 -27.10 15.90
C CYS A 126 2.43 -26.77 14.63
N ALA A 127 2.98 -25.95 13.72
CA ALA A 127 2.26 -25.55 12.51
C ALA A 127 3.20 -25.26 11.33
N CYS A 128 2.63 -25.24 10.13
CA CYS A 128 3.21 -24.56 8.97
C CYS A 128 2.28 -23.46 8.49
N LEU A 129 2.85 -22.30 8.21
CA LEU A 129 2.18 -21.15 7.61
C LEU A 129 2.78 -20.86 6.23
N ASP A 130 1.95 -20.47 5.28
CA ASP A 130 2.40 -19.82 4.05
C ASP A 130 2.25 -18.30 4.27
N LEU A 131 3.37 -17.58 4.34
CA LEU A 131 3.44 -16.17 4.77
C LEU A 131 3.93 -15.28 3.63
N GLU A 132 3.26 -14.15 3.41
CA GLU A 132 3.87 -13.04 2.68
C GLU A 132 4.73 -12.24 3.67
N ILE A 133 5.99 -11.99 3.30
CA ILE A 133 6.99 -11.34 4.16
C ILE A 133 7.60 -10.19 3.37
N ASP A 134 7.69 -9.02 3.99
CA ASP A 134 8.42 -7.90 3.42
C ASP A 134 9.94 -8.21 3.47
N PRO A 135 10.63 -8.31 2.31
CA PRO A 135 12.04 -8.70 2.28
C PRO A 135 12.98 -7.63 2.86
N ARG A 136 12.52 -6.39 3.05
CA ARG A 136 13.30 -5.27 3.59
C ARG A 136 13.20 -5.20 5.11
N THR A 137 12.00 -5.38 5.68
CA THR A 137 11.76 -5.29 7.13
C THR A 137 11.76 -6.64 7.83
N ARG A 138 11.61 -7.74 7.08
CA ARG A 138 11.34 -9.10 7.58
C ARG A 138 10.05 -9.19 8.41
N GLU A 139 9.09 -8.31 8.15
CA GLU A 139 7.78 -8.35 8.79
C GLU A 139 6.81 -9.20 7.98
N VAL A 140 5.94 -9.94 8.67
CA VAL A 140 4.85 -10.69 8.04
C VAL A 140 3.76 -9.71 7.63
N THR A 141 3.40 -9.69 6.35
CA THR A 141 2.39 -8.78 5.80
C THR A 141 1.04 -9.46 5.58
N ARG A 142 1.01 -10.80 5.45
CA ARG A 142 -0.21 -11.60 5.32
C ARG A 142 0.04 -13.08 5.64
N ILE A 143 -0.93 -13.73 6.25
CA ILE A 143 -1.03 -15.19 6.33
C ILE A 143 -1.90 -15.67 5.17
N VAL A 144 -1.32 -16.43 4.25
CA VAL A 144 -2.02 -16.98 3.08
C VAL A 144 -2.70 -18.29 3.43
N ALA A 145 -2.02 -19.13 4.21
CA ALA A 145 -2.57 -20.39 4.68
C ALA A 145 -1.92 -20.79 6.01
N ALA A 146 -2.66 -21.54 6.81
CA ALA A 146 -2.20 -22.10 8.07
C ALA A 146 -2.60 -23.57 8.17
N ARG A 147 -1.68 -24.42 8.65
CA ARG A 147 -1.93 -25.85 8.84
C ARG A 147 -1.35 -26.34 10.16
N PRO A 148 -2.18 -26.84 11.10
CA PRO A 148 -1.68 -27.44 12.32
C PRO A 148 -0.99 -28.78 12.02
N LEU A 149 0.06 -29.07 12.77
CA LEU A 149 0.87 -30.28 12.67
C LEU A 149 0.94 -30.99 14.02
N PRO A 150 1.17 -32.32 14.03
CA PRO A 150 1.41 -33.04 15.27
C PRO A 150 2.60 -32.46 16.04
N LEU A 151 2.44 -32.24 17.36
CA LEU A 151 3.51 -31.73 18.24
C LEU A 151 4.82 -32.51 18.10
N LYS A 152 4.75 -33.82 17.85
CA LYS A 152 5.93 -34.68 17.63
C LYS A 152 6.84 -34.18 16.51
N ARG A 153 6.29 -33.50 15.49
CA ARG A 153 7.09 -32.98 14.37
C ARG A 153 8.04 -31.89 14.84
N CYS A 154 7.54 -30.88 15.55
CA CYS A 154 8.37 -29.81 16.09
C CYS A 154 9.27 -30.32 17.23
N LYS A 155 8.81 -31.25 18.08
CA LYS A 155 9.66 -31.88 19.12
C LYS A 155 10.86 -32.65 18.55
N ALA A 156 10.71 -33.23 17.36
CA ALA A 156 11.77 -33.98 16.69
C ALA A 156 12.76 -33.07 15.93
N ASP A 157 12.38 -31.82 15.66
CA ASP A 157 13.20 -30.86 14.93
C ASP A 157 14.16 -30.14 15.88
N ARG A 158 15.44 -30.49 15.79
CA ARG A 158 16.50 -29.91 16.63
C ARG A 158 16.90 -28.49 16.23
N THR A 159 16.43 -28.01 15.07
CA THR A 159 16.70 -26.64 14.62
C THR A 159 15.77 -25.63 15.27
N LEU A 160 14.63 -26.10 15.81
CA LEU A 160 13.68 -25.26 16.52
C LEU A 160 14.13 -25.04 17.96
N ARG A 161 14.02 -23.79 18.42
CA ARG A 161 14.10 -23.48 19.85
C ARG A 161 12.86 -24.02 20.54
N ALA A 162 13.02 -24.46 21.79
CA ALA A 162 11.87 -24.83 22.60
C ALA A 162 11.01 -23.57 22.85
N PRO A 163 9.67 -23.71 22.81
CA PRO A 163 8.72 -22.65 23.15
C PRO A 163 8.72 -22.36 24.66
#